data_AF-A0A7X7I2M7-F1
#
_entry.id   AF-A0A7X7I2M7-F1
#
_cell.length_a   1.000
_cell.length_b   1.000
_cell.length_c   1.000
_cell.angle_alpha   90.00
_cell.angle_beta   90.00
_cell.angle_gamma   90.00
#
_symmetry.space_group_name_H-M   'P 1'
#
loop_
_entity.id
_entity.type
_entity.pdbx_description
1 polymer ?
#
loop_
_entity_poly.entity_id
_entity_poly.type
_entity_poly.pdbx_seq_one_letter_code
_entity_poly.pdbx_strand_id
1 'polypeptide(L)'
;LEQIRAKNALLAAKESIKGKNDGEVVKKIPAMIQQNGFIGALAFAIEDGDKNADSGYAKTFRAIIKHLADRDIGLYAGTEDLGAFASWLCSKQSDTLRVVTAEAMAYLSILRRFAKKGDDDANRN
;
A
#
# COMPACT_ATOMS: atom_id res chain seq x y z
N LEU A 1 0.28 5.15 17.32
CA LEU A 1 -0.06 4.76 15.94
C LEU A 1 0.59 5.64 14.88
N GLU A 2 0.48 6.97 14.95
CA GLU A 2 1.01 7.85 13.89
C GLU A 2 2.54 7.73 13.66
N GLN A 3 3.33 7.58 14.74
CA GLN A 3 4.78 7.35 14.64
C GLN A 3 5.13 6.06 13.87
N ILE A 4 4.39 4.97 14.09
CA ILE A 4 4.58 3.69 13.38
C ILE A 4 4.22 3.83 11.91
N ARG A 5 3.09 4.49 11.61
CA ARG A 5 2.69 4.78 10.22
C ARG A 5 3.77 5.59 9.50
N ALA A 6 4.30 6.64 10.13
CA ALA A 6 5.36 7.46 9.54
C ALA A 6 6.66 6.68 9.33
N LYS A 7 7.08 5.88 10.32
CA LYS A 7 8.25 4.99 10.21
C LYS A 7 8.11 4.03 9.02
N ASN A 8 7.00 3.30 8.95
CA ASN A 8 6.79 2.30 7.90
C ASN A 8 6.63 2.96 6.53
N ALA A 9 5.99 4.14 6.49
CA ALA A 9 5.86 4.91 5.26
C ALA A 9 7.21 5.40 4.73
N LEU A 10 8.10 5.86 5.62
CA LEU A 10 9.45 6.29 5.26
C LEU A 10 10.27 5.12 4.71
N LEU A 11 10.16 3.93 5.32
CA LEU A 11 10.83 2.73 4.84
C LEU A 11 10.30 2.31 3.46
N ALA A 12 8.98 2.24 3.29
CA ALA A 12 8.36 1.90 2.02
C ALA A 12 8.74 2.87 0.89
N ALA A 13 8.75 4.18 1.17
CA ALA A 13 9.17 5.19 0.21
C ALA A 13 10.64 5.05 -0.21
N LYS A 14 11.52 4.55 0.67
CA LYS A 14 12.94 4.32 0.38
C LYS A 14 13.20 2.98 -0.32
N GLU A 15 12.45 1.94 0.00
CA GLU A 15 12.73 0.57 -0.43
C GLU A 15 11.97 0.20 -1.71
N SER A 16 10.68 0.54 -1.78
CA SER A 16 9.75 -0.08 -2.73
C SER A 16 9.09 0.91 -3.68
N ILE A 17 9.03 2.20 -3.33
CA ILE A 17 8.34 3.23 -4.11
C ILE A 17 9.39 4.17 -4.71
N LYS A 18 10.25 3.60 -5.55
CA LYS A 18 11.31 4.31 -6.28
C LYS A 18 11.04 4.19 -7.76
N GLY A 19 10.57 5.26 -8.38
CA GLY A 19 10.34 5.30 -9.82
C GLY A 19 9.60 6.57 -10.25
N LYS A 20 9.77 6.95 -11.52
CA LYS A 20 9.15 8.16 -12.11
C LYS A 20 7.62 8.14 -12.00
N ASN A 21 7.02 6.94 -12.02
CA ASN A 21 5.57 6.72 -11.99
C ASN A 21 5.03 6.24 -10.63
N ASP A 22 5.86 5.60 -9.79
CA ASP A 22 5.40 4.93 -8.56
C ASP A 22 4.89 5.92 -7.50
N GLY A 23 5.52 7.10 -7.39
CA GLY A 23 5.05 8.14 -6.47
C GLY A 23 3.70 8.76 -6.86
N GLU A 24 3.31 8.66 -8.14
CA GLU A 24 1.99 9.08 -8.61
C GLU A 24 0.93 8.01 -8.30
N VAL A 25 1.30 6.73 -8.38
CA VAL A 25 0.38 5.61 -8.09
C VAL A 25 -0.10 5.64 -6.64
N VAL A 26 0.79 5.92 -5.67
CA VAL A 26 0.41 6.05 -4.24
C VAL A 26 -0.70 7.07 -4.02
N LYS A 27 -0.75 8.13 -4.84
CA LYS A 27 -1.77 9.18 -4.74
C LYS A 27 -3.12 8.75 -5.32
N LYS A 28 -3.13 7.79 -6.24
CA LYS A 28 -4.35 7.27 -6.91
C LYS A 28 -5.06 6.18 -6.10
N ILE A 29 -4.31 5.38 -5.34
CA ILE A 29 -4.84 4.24 -4.59
C ILE A 29 -5.94 4.61 -3.57
N PRO A 30 -5.84 5.69 -2.77
CA PRO A 30 -6.91 6.07 -1.86
C PRO A 30 -8.26 6.30 -2.55
N ALA A 31 -8.25 6.97 -3.70
CA ALA A 31 -9.47 7.19 -4.49
C ALA A 31 -10.00 5.88 -5.07
N MET A 32 -9.12 5.00 -5.53
CA MET A 32 -9.47 3.67 -6.03
C MET A 32 -10.13 2.80 -4.95
N ILE A 33 -9.62 2.82 -3.71
CA ILE A 33 -10.22 2.12 -2.56
C ILE A 33 -11.60 2.70 -2.23
N GLN A 34 -11.76 4.03 -2.28
CA GLN A 34 -13.05 4.67 -2.03
C GLN A 34 -14.11 4.31 -3.08
N GLN A 35 -13.72 4.22 -4.35
CA GLN A 35 -14.65 3.95 -5.45
C GLN A 35 -14.99 2.46 -5.59
N ASN A 36 -13.98 1.58 -5.50
CA ASN A 36 -14.12 0.16 -5.83
C ASN A 36 -14.11 -0.75 -4.59
N GLY A 37 -13.96 -0.16 -3.40
CA GLY A 37 -13.70 -0.90 -2.17
C GLY A 37 -12.26 -1.43 -2.11
N PHE A 38 -11.82 -1.82 -0.91
CA PHE A 38 -10.46 -2.29 -0.69
C PHE A 38 -10.14 -3.58 -1.46
N ILE A 39 -11.07 -4.54 -1.49
CA ILE A 39 -10.88 -5.82 -2.21
C ILE A 39 -10.82 -5.58 -3.73
N GLY A 40 -11.69 -4.73 -4.28
CA GLY A 40 -11.66 -4.42 -5.72
C GLY A 40 -10.36 -3.73 -6.13
N ALA A 41 -9.89 -2.78 -5.31
CA ALA A 41 -8.61 -2.12 -5.51
C ALA A 41 -7.41 -3.08 -5.40
N LEU A 42 -7.46 -4.05 -4.49
CA LEU A 42 -6.45 -5.09 -4.34
C LEU A 42 -6.44 -6.06 -5.53
N ALA A 43 -7.61 -6.48 -6.01
CA ALA A 43 -7.73 -7.34 -7.19
C ALA A 43 -7.11 -6.69 -8.44
N PHE A 44 -7.36 -5.39 -8.64
CA PHE A 44 -6.70 -4.63 -9.70
C PHE A 44 -5.17 -4.63 -9.56
N ALA A 45 -4.66 -4.43 -8.33
CA ALA A 45 -3.21 -4.44 -8.10
C ALA A 45 -2.56 -5.82 -8.32
N ILE A 46 -3.29 -6.91 -8.09
CA ILE A 46 -2.84 -8.28 -8.43
C ILE A 46 -2.73 -8.41 -9.94
N GLU A 47 -3.80 -8.08 -10.66
CA GLU A 47 -3.83 -8.18 -12.13
C GLU A 47 -2.74 -7.31 -12.80
N ASP A 48 -2.54 -6.08 -12.30
CA ASP A 48 -1.49 -5.19 -12.79
C ASP A 48 -0.09 -5.73 -12.47
N GLY A 49 0.09 -6.33 -11.29
CA GLY A 49 1.36 -6.97 -10.88
C GLY A 49 1.71 -8.21 -11.70
N ASP A 50 0.73 -9.02 -12.09
CA ASP A 50 0.93 -10.20 -12.93
C ASP A 50 1.36 -9.81 -14.36
N LYS A 51 0.87 -8.67 -14.86
CA LYS A 51 1.25 -8.12 -16.17
C LYS A 51 2.57 -7.34 -16.13
N ASN A 52 2.87 -6.71 -15.00
CA ASN A 52 4.02 -5.86 -14.82
C ASN A 52 4.68 -6.11 -13.46
N ALA A 53 5.81 -6.83 -13.47
CA ALA A 53 6.58 -7.14 -12.27
C ALA A 53 7.05 -5.89 -11.51
N ASP A 54 7.15 -4.74 -12.19
CA ASP A 54 7.54 -3.45 -11.62
C ASP A 54 6.36 -2.53 -11.30
N SER A 55 5.13 -3.06 -11.28
CA SER A 55 3.91 -2.32 -10.97
C SER A 55 3.99 -1.51 -9.66
N GLY A 56 3.82 -0.20 -9.78
CA GLY A 56 3.67 0.71 -8.64
C GLY A 56 2.42 0.40 -7.80
N TYR A 57 1.37 -0.18 -8.40
CA TYR A 57 0.16 -0.58 -7.67
C TYR A 57 0.46 -1.78 -6.78
N ALA A 58 1.06 -2.84 -7.35
CA ALA A 58 1.45 -4.02 -6.61
C ALA A 58 2.43 -3.67 -5.48
N LYS A 59 3.47 -2.87 -5.77
CA LYS A 59 4.45 -2.40 -4.77
C LYS A 59 3.79 -1.63 -3.63
N THR A 60 2.84 -0.75 -3.94
CA THR A 60 2.14 0.03 -2.90
C THR A 60 1.25 -0.88 -2.04
N PHE A 61 0.53 -1.82 -2.63
CA PHE A 61 -0.28 -2.78 -1.86
C PHE A 61 0.57 -3.70 -1.00
N ARG A 62 1.74 -4.16 -1.48
CA ARG A 62 2.72 -4.88 -0.65
C ARG A 62 3.18 -4.03 0.54
N ALA A 63 3.43 -2.74 0.33
CA ALA A 63 3.78 -1.84 1.43
C ALA A 63 2.65 -1.66 2.45
N ILE A 64 1.38 -1.66 2.00
CA ILE A 64 0.22 -1.68 2.90
C ILE A 64 0.21 -2.98 3.72
N ILE A 65 0.38 -4.14 3.08
CA ILE A 65 0.37 -5.45 3.75
C ILE A 65 1.49 -5.53 4.79
N LYS A 66 2.71 -5.11 4.43
CA LYS A 66 3.85 -5.04 5.35
C LYS A 66 3.57 -4.14 6.55
N HIS A 67 2.88 -3.01 6.34
CA HIS A 67 2.45 -2.14 7.43
C HIS A 67 1.39 -2.79 8.33
N LEU A 68 0.40 -3.47 7.75
CA LEU A 68 -0.63 -4.20 8.50
C LEU A 68 -0.06 -5.39 9.29
N ALA A 69 1.04 -5.98 8.80
CA ALA A 69 1.79 -7.05 9.44
C ALA A 69 2.79 -6.56 10.49
N ASP A 70 2.98 -5.25 10.64
CA ASP A 70 3.86 -4.70 11.67
C ASP A 70 3.39 -5.16 13.05
N ARG A 71 4.33 -5.56 13.91
CA ARG A 71 4.03 -6.13 15.23
C ARG A 71 3.19 -5.19 16.09
N ASP A 72 3.37 -3.88 15.94
CA ASP A 72 2.64 -2.87 16.72
C ASP A 72 1.25 -2.55 16.12
N ILE A 73 1.00 -2.94 14.87
CA ILE A 73 -0.31 -2.83 14.19
C ILE A 73 -1.11 -4.13 14.36
N GLY A 74 -0.49 -5.28 14.08
CA GLY A 74 -1.00 -6.62 14.39
C GLY A 74 -2.30 -7.00 13.68
N LEU A 75 -2.65 -6.34 12.56
CA LEU A 75 -3.90 -6.61 11.83
C LEU A 75 -3.78 -7.79 10.86
N TYR A 76 -2.55 -8.12 10.46
CA TYR A 76 -2.26 -9.23 9.56
C TYR A 76 -1.03 -9.99 10.07
N ALA A 77 -0.96 -11.30 9.83
CA ALA A 77 0.15 -12.14 10.27
C ALA A 77 0.63 -13.10 9.18
N GLY A 78 0.23 -12.87 7.93
CA GLY A 78 0.61 -13.71 6.79
C GLY A 78 1.74 -13.11 5.97
N THR A 79 1.86 -13.59 4.73
CA THR A 79 2.91 -13.23 3.77
C THR A 79 2.64 -11.90 3.07
N GLU A 80 3.67 -11.23 2.56
CA GLU A 80 3.53 -10.03 1.72
C GLU A 80 2.93 -10.31 0.32
N ASP A 81 2.59 -11.56 0.02
CA ASP A 81 1.94 -11.94 -1.23
C ASP A 81 0.51 -11.38 -1.33
N LEU A 82 0.22 -10.72 -2.46
CA LEU A 82 -1.05 -10.04 -2.68
C LEU A 82 -2.21 -11.04 -2.78
N GLY A 83 -1.99 -12.19 -3.43
CA GLY A 83 -3.00 -13.23 -3.60
C GLY A 83 -3.35 -13.89 -2.27
N ALA A 84 -2.34 -14.29 -1.49
CA ALA A 84 -2.52 -14.85 -0.16
C ALA A 84 -3.23 -13.88 0.79
N PHE A 85 -2.90 -12.58 0.71
CA PHE A 85 -3.59 -11.56 1.48
C PHE A 85 -5.05 -11.37 1.03
N ALA A 86 -5.33 -11.38 -0.27
CA ALA A 86 -6.69 -11.32 -0.80
C ALA A 86 -7.53 -12.51 -0.34
N SER A 87 -7.00 -13.74 -0.44
CA SER A 87 -7.68 -14.94 0.04
C SER A 87 -7.94 -14.89 1.55
N TRP A 88 -6.97 -14.43 2.35
CA TRP A 88 -7.16 -14.21 3.78
C TRP A 88 -8.26 -13.20 4.07
N LEU A 89 -8.26 -12.06 3.37
CA LEU A 89 -9.25 -11.00 3.61
C LEU A 89 -10.66 -11.45 3.25
N CYS A 90 -10.82 -12.19 2.16
CA CYS A 90 -12.09 -12.80 1.75
C CYS A 90 -12.59 -13.87 2.72
N SER A 91 -11.70 -14.49 3.51
CA SER A 91 -12.09 -15.47 4.52
C SER A 91 -12.46 -14.83 5.88
N LYS A 92 -12.39 -13.49 6.00
CA LYS A 92 -12.69 -12.76 7.25
C LYS A 92 -14.06 -12.10 7.20
N GLN A 93 -14.53 -11.68 8.37
CA GLN A 93 -15.78 -10.96 8.51
C GLN A 93 -15.63 -9.50 8.07
N SER A 94 -16.77 -8.87 7.78
CA SER A 94 -16.85 -7.48 7.32
C SER A 94 -16.22 -6.47 8.28
N ASP A 95 -16.22 -6.75 9.59
CA ASP A 95 -15.58 -5.89 10.58
C ASP A 95 -14.06 -5.86 10.44
N THR A 96 -13.43 -7.01 10.15
CA THR A 96 -12.00 -7.07 9.85
C THR A 96 -11.68 -6.25 8.60
N LEU A 97 -12.49 -6.38 7.55
CA LEU A 97 -12.31 -5.61 6.31
C LEU A 97 -12.40 -4.10 6.57
N ARG A 98 -13.35 -3.64 7.39
CA ARG A 98 -13.49 -2.22 7.75
C ARG A 98 -12.26 -1.70 8.49
N VAL A 99 -11.76 -2.45 9.49
CA VAL A 99 -10.57 -2.07 10.26
C VAL A 99 -9.33 -2.02 9.37
N VAL A 100 -9.12 -3.04 8.53
CA VAL A 100 -8.03 -3.08 7.55
C VAL A 100 -8.09 -1.89 6.60
N THR A 101 -9.28 -1.59 6.08
CA THR A 101 -9.48 -0.46 5.15
C THR A 101 -9.17 0.87 5.84
N ALA A 102 -9.64 1.06 7.07
CA ALA A 102 -9.41 2.29 7.82
C ALA A 102 -7.91 2.50 8.11
N GLU A 103 -7.20 1.46 8.55
CA GLU A 103 -5.76 1.54 8.81
C GLU A 103 -4.97 1.78 7.53
N ALA A 104 -5.29 1.07 6.45
CA ALA A 104 -4.64 1.26 5.16
C ALA A 104 -4.82 2.70 4.64
N MET A 105 -6.01 3.28 4.74
CA MET A 105 -6.27 4.67 4.33
C MET A 105 -5.50 5.67 5.19
N ALA A 106 -5.42 5.45 6.51
CA ALA A 106 -4.64 6.28 7.42
C ALA A 106 -3.14 6.22 7.10
N TYR A 107 -2.62 5.03 6.82
CA TYR A 107 -1.25 4.80 6.38
C TYR A 107 -0.95 5.49 5.04
N LEU A 108 -1.82 5.31 4.03
CA LEU A 108 -1.65 5.91 2.70
C LEU A 108 -1.63 7.44 2.73
N SER A 109 -2.40 8.07 3.65
CA SER A 109 -2.39 9.52 3.86
C SER A 109 -1.02 10.06 4.27
N ILE A 110 -0.23 9.25 4.97
CA ILE A 110 1.14 9.55 5.41
C ILE A 110 2.13 9.15 4.31
N LEU A 111 2.01 7.94 3.75
CA LEU A 111 2.88 7.43 2.68
C LEU A 111 2.96 8.37 1.48
N ARG A 112 1.83 8.93 1.04
CA ARG A 112 1.78 9.88 -0.08
C ARG A 112 2.62 11.15 0.13
N ARG A 113 2.93 11.52 1.39
CA ARG A 113 3.78 12.68 1.72
C ARG A 113 5.26 12.36 1.54
N PHE A 114 5.63 11.09 1.71
CA PHE A 114 7.01 10.60 1.54
C PHE A 114 7.28 10.08 0.13
N ALA A 115 6.23 9.71 -0.61
CA ALA A 115 6.31 9.35 -2.01
C ALA A 115 6.71 10.57 -2.86
N LYS A 116 7.99 10.69 -3.17
CA LYS A 116 8.53 11.74 -4.05
C LYS A 116 8.27 11.40 -5.52
N LYS A 117 8.08 12.43 -6.35
CA LYS A 117 8.14 12.29 -7.81
C LYS A 117 9.62 12.20 -8.20
N GLY A 118 9.98 11.25 -9.06
CA GLY A 118 11.38 10.96 -9.42
C GLY A 118 12.18 12.09 -10.11
N ASP A 119 11.62 13.29 -10.28
CA ASP A 119 12.30 14.42 -10.94
C ASP A 119 12.84 15.50 -9.98
N ASP A 120 12.43 15.54 -8.70
CA ASP A 120 12.79 16.68 -7.82
C ASP A 120 14.19 16.61 -7.19
N ASP A 121 14.85 15.44 -7.18
CA ASP A 121 16.23 15.30 -6.69
C ASP A 121 17.29 15.40 -7.81
N ALA A 122 16.90 15.44 -9.10
CA ALA A 122 17.85 15.61 -10.21
C ALA A 122 18.16 17.08 -10.54
N ASN A 123 17.37 18.02 -10.04
CA ASN A 123 17.51 19.47 -10.29
C ASN A 123 18.04 20.24 -9.06
N ARG A 124 18.62 19.53 -8.10
CA ARG A 124 19.32 20.08 -6.92
C ARG A 124 20.75 19.55 -6.87
N ASN A 125 21.55 19.84 -7.89
CA ASN A 125 23.01 19.77 -7.80
C ASN A 125 23.64 20.75 -8.79
#